data_AF-A0A377UW04-F1
#
_entry.id   AF-A0A377UW04-F1
#
_cell.length_a   1.000
_cell.length_b   1.000
_cell.length_c   1.000
_cell.angle_alpha   90.00
_cell.angle_beta   90.00
_cell.angle_gamma   90.00
#
_symmetry.space_group_name_H-M   'P 1'
#
loop_
_entity.id
_entity.type
_entity.pdbx_description
1 polymer ?
#
loop_
_entity_poly.entity_id
_entity_poly.type
_entity_poly.pdbx_seq_one_letter_code
_entity_poly.pdbx_strand_id
1 'polypeptide(L)'
;MSIYQRYLANQTPTPLVLTVPEDVVDMGVDSNGNFVCSGGMRSLPVWTTQPDALCRQGEMMQQQQLQQQEAKNPFNQSGQQPPPQQQQQQQPPKQQEKSDGVAGWIKDMFGSN
;
A
#
# COMPACT_ATOMS: atom_id res chain seq x y z
N MET A 1 30.54 -12.22 28.66
CA MET A 1 29.30 -11.92 29.41
C MET A 1 29.21 -10.41 29.58
N SER A 2 28.08 -9.80 29.23
CA SER A 2 27.91 -8.34 29.39
C SER A 2 27.67 -7.97 30.85
N ILE A 3 28.00 -6.73 31.22
CA ILE A 3 27.78 -6.23 32.59
C ILE A 3 26.30 -6.30 32.98
N TYR A 4 25.39 -6.02 32.04
CA TYR A 4 23.95 -6.06 32.28
C TYR A 4 23.45 -7.49 32.61
N GLN A 5 23.91 -8.50 31.86
CA GLN A 5 23.57 -9.89 32.16
C GLN A 5 24.03 -10.31 33.56
N ARG A 6 25.24 -9.90 33.97
CA ARG A 6 25.77 -10.20 35.31
C ARG A 6 24.98 -9.49 36.41
N TYR A 7 24.54 -8.26 36.18
CA TYR A 7 23.69 -7.52 37.12
C TYR A 7 22.34 -8.22 37.34
N LEU A 8 21.67 -8.63 36.26
CA LEU A 8 20.40 -9.36 36.33
C LEU A 8 20.53 -10.74 36.99
N ALA A 9 21.68 -11.40 36.88
CA ALA A 9 21.92 -12.70 37.52
C ALA A 9 22.24 -12.62 39.01
N ASN A 10 22.76 -11.48 39.48
CA ASN A 10 23.18 -11.28 40.87
C ASN A 10 22.06 -10.76 41.79
N GLN A 11 20.90 -10.41 41.23
CA GLN A 11 19.74 -9.85 41.95
C GLN A 11 18.46 -10.46 41.37
N THR A 12 17.33 -10.38 42.07
CA THR A 12 16.04 -10.78 41.49
C THR A 12 15.44 -9.58 40.77
N PRO A 13 15.43 -9.55 39.42
CA PRO A 13 14.86 -8.42 38.69
C PRO A 13 13.33 -8.41 38.80
N THR A 14 12.76 -7.22 38.92
CA THR A 14 11.31 -7.05 38.79
C THR A 14 10.89 -7.31 37.35
N PRO A 15 9.91 -8.20 37.09
CA PRO A 15 9.40 -8.43 35.74
C PRO A 15 8.87 -7.14 35.11
N LEU A 16 9.17 -6.93 33.83
CA LEU A 16 8.60 -5.83 33.07
C LEU A 16 7.17 -6.19 32.67
N VAL A 17 6.19 -5.52 33.29
CA VAL A 17 4.78 -5.60 32.92
C VAL A 17 4.42 -4.35 32.12
N LEU A 18 4.12 -4.52 30.84
CA LEU A 18 3.67 -3.42 29.99
C LEU A 18 2.17 -3.21 30.21
N THR A 19 1.83 -2.14 30.92
CA THR A 19 0.44 -1.66 31.03
C THR A 19 0.13 -0.83 29.80
N VAL A 20 -0.83 -1.29 28.99
CA VAL A 20 -1.24 -0.60 27.77
C VAL A 20 -1.93 0.72 28.16
N PRO A 21 -1.47 1.87 27.63
CA PRO A 21 -2.10 3.16 27.90
C PRO A 21 -3.40 3.33 27.09
N GLU A 22 -4.10 4.45 27.31
CA GLU A 22 -5.25 4.83 26.49
C GLU A 22 -4.85 4.95 25.01
N ASP A 23 -5.80 4.64 24.12
CA ASP A 23 -5.66 4.71 22.67
C ASP A 23 -4.56 3.84 22.05
N VAL A 24 -3.91 2.94 22.79
CA VAL A 24 -3.04 1.92 22.20
C VAL A 24 -3.83 0.64 22.01
N VAL A 25 -4.04 0.28 20.75
CA VAL A 25 -4.82 -0.89 20.34
C VAL A 25 -3.98 -1.80 19.46
N ASP A 26 -4.13 -3.10 19.65
CA ASP A 26 -3.48 -4.11 18.83
C ASP A 26 -4.21 -4.25 17.49
N MET A 27 -3.53 -3.91 16.40
CA MET A 27 -4.06 -3.99 15.04
C MET A 27 -3.34 -5.07 14.21
N GLY A 28 -4.13 -5.84 13.46
CA GLY A 28 -3.61 -6.83 12.52
C GLY A 28 -2.98 -6.18 11.29
N VAL A 29 -1.88 -6.74 10.80
CA VAL A 29 -1.28 -6.36 9.51
C VAL A 29 -1.03 -7.60 8.62
N ASP A 30 -1.16 -7.42 7.30
CA ASP A 30 -0.87 -8.45 6.29
C ASP A 30 0.63 -8.56 5.96
N SER A 31 0.98 -9.44 5.01
CA SER A 31 2.37 -9.62 4.52
C SER A 31 2.97 -8.43 3.81
N ASN A 32 2.12 -7.53 3.34
CA ASN A 32 2.52 -6.32 2.64
C ASN A 32 2.63 -5.14 3.62
N GLY A 33 2.32 -5.35 4.90
CA GLY A 33 2.38 -4.35 5.96
C GLY A 33 1.15 -3.45 6.04
N ASN A 34 0.05 -3.79 5.35
CA ASN A 34 -1.19 -3.02 5.43
C ASN A 34 -2.01 -3.46 6.64
N PHE A 35 -2.68 -2.51 7.30
CA PHE A 35 -3.65 -2.82 8.35
C PHE A 35 -4.85 -3.59 7.78
N VAL A 36 -5.34 -4.57 8.53
CA VAL A 36 -6.51 -5.39 8.15
C VAL A 36 -7.53 -5.40 9.29
N CYS A 37 -8.82 -5.40 8.96
CA CYS A 37 -9.87 -5.30 9.98
C CYS A 37 -10.09 -6.61 10.75
N SER A 38 -9.65 -7.75 10.19
CA SER A 38 -9.69 -9.04 10.89
C SER A 38 -8.49 -9.92 10.54
N GLY A 39 -7.95 -10.60 11.54
CA GLY A 39 -6.78 -11.48 11.37
C GLY A 39 -5.48 -10.70 11.22
N GLY A 40 -4.75 -10.97 10.13
CA GLY A 40 -3.38 -10.48 9.92
C GLY A 40 -2.33 -11.53 10.30
N MET A 41 -1.14 -11.41 9.70
CA MET A 41 -0.02 -12.31 9.98
C MET A 41 0.69 -11.99 11.30
N ARG A 42 0.55 -10.74 11.77
CA ARG A 42 1.09 -10.24 13.03
C ARG A 42 0.16 -9.14 13.55
N SER A 43 0.20 -8.93 14.86
CA SER A 43 -0.45 -7.80 15.51
C SER A 43 0.59 -6.77 15.94
N LEU A 44 0.25 -5.48 15.87
CA LEU A 44 1.09 -4.38 16.33
C LEU A 44 0.31 -3.43 17.23
N PRO A 45 0.91 -2.95 18.34
CA PRO A 45 0.31 -1.89 19.12
C PRO A 45 0.37 -0.58 18.31
N VAL A 46 -0.79 0.01 18.07
CA VAL A 46 -0.95 1.27 17.33
C VAL A 46 -1.59 2.29 18.25
N TRP A 47 -0.99 3.47 18.33
CA TRP A 47 -1.60 4.60 19.03
C TRP A 47 -2.62 5.27 18.10
N THR A 48 -3.90 4.99 18.32
CA THR A 48 -5.02 5.52 17.53
C THR A 48 -6.32 5.50 18.32
N THR A 49 -7.14 6.53 18.13
CA THR A 49 -8.54 6.57 18.58
C THR A 49 -9.49 5.99 17.52
N GLN A 50 -8.98 5.61 16.34
CA GLN A 50 -9.77 5.21 15.16
C GLN A 50 -9.21 3.95 14.47
N PRO A 51 -9.18 2.79 15.15
CA PRO A 51 -8.66 1.55 14.57
C PRO A 51 -9.39 1.14 13.28
N ASP A 52 -10.72 1.30 13.25
CA ASP A 52 -11.53 0.95 12.08
C ASP A 52 -11.22 1.79 10.84
N ALA A 53 -10.82 3.05 11.03
CA ALA A 53 -10.45 3.92 9.91
C ALA A 53 -9.13 3.46 9.28
N LEU A 54 -8.14 3.12 10.11
CA LEU A 54 -6.84 2.64 9.67
C LEU A 54 -6.94 1.28 8.97
N CYS A 55 -7.78 0.36 9.47
CA CYS A 55 -7.96 -0.93 8.83
C CYS A 55 -8.65 -0.82 7.47
N ARG A 56 -9.72 0.00 7.35
CA ARG A 56 -10.37 0.27 6.07
C ARG A 56 -9.43 0.94 5.06
N GLN A 57 -8.56 1.83 5.53
CA GLN A 57 -7.53 2.45 4.69
C GLN A 57 -6.54 1.40 4.16
N GLY A 58 -6.12 0.46 4.99
CA GLY A 58 -5.23 -0.63 4.60
C GLY A 58 -5.85 -1.55 3.55
N GLU A 59 -7.13 -1.91 3.71
CA GLU A 59 -7.87 -2.72 2.73
C GLU A 59 -7.98 -2.03 1.36
N MET A 60 -8.25 -0.73 1.33
CA MET A 60 -8.28 0.06 0.08
C MET A 60 -6.90 0.06 -0.61
N MET A 61 -5.82 0.20 0.16
CA MET A 61 -4.46 0.16 -0.37
C MET A 61 -4.12 -1.22 -0.96
N GLN A 62 -4.52 -2.30 -0.30
CA GLN A 62 -4.36 -3.66 -0.80
C GLN A 62 -5.09 -3.85 -2.14
N GLN A 63 -6.33 -3.34 -2.25
CA GLN A 63 -7.13 -3.45 -3.48
C GLN A 63 -6.48 -2.69 -4.66
N GLN A 64 -5.89 -1.53 -4.40
CA GLN A 64 -5.16 -0.77 -5.41
C GLN A 64 -3.89 -1.49 -5.89
N GLN A 65 -3.19 -2.19 -5.00
CA GLN A 65 -2.01 -2.98 -5.36
C GLN A 65 -2.37 -4.17 -6.25
N LEU A 66 -3.49 -4.85 -5.98
CA LEU A 66 -3.97 -5.95 -6.82
C LEU A 66 -4.32 -5.48 -8.24
N GLN A 67 -5.03 -4.35 -8.38
CA GLN A 67 -5.35 -3.78 -9.71
C GLN A 67 -4.10 -3.41 -10.51
N GLN A 68 -3.04 -2.89 -9.88
CA GLN A 68 -1.78 -2.61 -10.57
C GLN A 68 -1.10 -3.89 -11.07
N GLN A 69 -1.20 -4.98 -10.31
CA GLN A 69 -0.66 -6.28 -10.71
C GLN A 69 -1.44 -6.89 -11.88
N GLU A 70 -2.77 -6.80 -11.87
CA GLU A 70 -3.63 -7.25 -12.96
C GLU A 70 -3.45 -6.42 -14.25
N ALA A 71 -3.29 -5.10 -14.11
CA ALA A 71 -3.01 -4.21 -15.24
C ALA A 71 -1.63 -4.48 -15.88
N LYS A 72 -0.67 -4.96 -15.08
CA LYS A 72 0.67 -5.31 -15.55
C LYS A 72 0.77 -6.76 -16.05
N ASN A 73 -0.31 -7.52 -16.06
CA ASN A 73 -0.32 -8.92 -16.46
C ASN A 73 -0.37 -9.04 -18.00
N PRO A 74 0.71 -9.49 -18.68
CA PRO A 74 0.79 -9.51 -20.14
C PRO A 74 -0.22 -10.46 -20.80
N PHE A 75 -0.81 -11.39 -20.04
CA PHE A 75 -1.85 -12.31 -20.50
C PHE A 75 -3.27 -11.72 -20.47
N ASN A 76 -3.48 -10.56 -19.83
CA ASN A 76 -4.78 -9.88 -19.83
C ASN A 76 -5.01 -9.06 -21.12
N GLN A 77 -3.97 -8.84 -21.94
CA GLN A 77 -4.07 -8.17 -23.24
C GLN A 77 -4.55 -9.11 -24.37
N SER A 78 -4.83 -10.38 -24.08
CA SER A 78 -5.07 -11.40 -25.11
C SER A 78 -6.55 -11.65 -25.44
N GLY A 79 -7.50 -10.85 -24.93
CA GLY A 79 -8.91 -11.24 -24.88
C GLY A 79 -9.97 -10.39 -25.60
N GLN A 80 -9.67 -9.24 -26.19
CA GLN A 80 -10.70 -8.45 -26.89
C GLN A 80 -10.18 -7.86 -28.21
N GLN A 81 -10.46 -8.56 -29.31
CA GLN A 81 -10.60 -7.90 -30.61
C GLN A 81 -11.88 -7.05 -30.56
N PRO A 82 -11.83 -5.72 -30.77
CA PRO A 82 -13.02 -4.97 -31.15
C PRO A 82 -13.45 -5.42 -32.56
N PRO A 83 -14.75 -5.59 -32.86
CA PRO A 83 -15.19 -5.81 -34.22
C PRO A 83 -14.83 -4.58 -35.08
N PRO A 84 -14.35 -4.76 -36.33
CA PRO A 84 -14.02 -3.65 -37.21
C PRO A 84 -15.30 -2.99 -37.72
N GLN A 85 -15.61 -1.78 -37.24
CA GLN A 85 -16.56 -0.89 -37.91
C GLN A 85 -15.77 0.04 -38.86
N GLN A 86 -16.02 -0.15 -40.15
CA GLN A 86 -15.53 0.68 -41.25
C GLN A 86 -16.42 1.91 -41.48
N GLN A 87 -15.78 2.94 -42.08
CA GLN A 87 -16.30 4.18 -42.72
C GLN A 87 -16.56 5.38 -41.78
N GLN A 88 -16.13 6.62 -42.02
CA GLN A 88 -15.52 7.31 -43.19
C GLN A 88 -15.01 8.73 -42.77
N GLN A 89 -13.89 9.22 -43.36
CA GLN A 89 -13.49 10.64 -43.67
C GLN A 89 -13.42 11.69 -42.52
N GLN A 90 -12.48 12.65 -42.37
CA GLN A 90 -11.45 13.32 -43.19
C GLN A 90 -10.42 14.05 -42.25
N GLN A 91 -9.20 14.32 -42.76
CA GLN A 91 -7.97 14.95 -42.18
C GLN A 91 -8.11 16.37 -41.55
N PRO A 92 -7.07 17.00 -40.90
CA PRO A 92 -5.61 16.77 -40.93
C PRO A 92 -4.89 16.61 -39.55
N PRO A 93 -3.58 16.31 -39.50
CA PRO A 93 -2.95 15.56 -38.42
C PRO A 93 -2.60 16.45 -37.22
N LYS A 94 -3.04 16.07 -36.02
CA LYS A 94 -2.37 16.56 -34.80
C LYS A 94 -1.11 15.75 -34.60
N GLN A 95 0.00 16.48 -34.69
CA GLN A 95 1.37 16.09 -34.45
C GLN A 95 1.49 15.01 -33.38
N GLN A 96 2.21 13.96 -33.76
CA GLN A 96 2.98 13.14 -32.82
C GLN A 96 3.89 14.05 -32.00
N GLU A 97 3.41 14.52 -30.86
CA GLU A 97 4.31 14.66 -29.74
C GLU A 97 4.44 13.26 -29.15
N LYS A 98 5.56 12.61 -29.45
CA LYS A 98 6.21 11.68 -28.52
C LYS A 98 6.48 12.49 -27.24
N SER A 99 5.44 12.75 -26.46
CA SER A 99 5.59 13.27 -25.12
C SER A 99 6.00 12.08 -24.27
N ASP A 100 7.28 12.08 -23.91
CA ASP A 100 7.94 11.19 -22.96
C ASP A 100 6.99 10.59 -21.93
N GLY A 101 7.17 9.30 -21.66
CA GLY A 101 6.34 8.39 -20.86
C GLY A 101 6.17 8.80 -19.39
N VAL A 102 5.69 10.01 -19.17
CA VAL A 102 5.48 10.67 -17.92
C VAL A 102 3.96 10.79 -17.78
N ALA A 103 3.42 10.02 -16.83
CA ALA A 103 1.99 10.01 -16.55
C ALA A 103 1.47 11.42 -16.24
N GLY A 104 0.27 11.75 -16.71
CA GLY A 104 -0.30 13.11 -16.68
C GLY A 104 -0.27 13.81 -15.32
N TRP A 105 -0.34 13.06 -14.21
CA TRP A 105 -0.26 13.62 -12.86
C TRP A 105 1.12 14.24 -12.54
N ILE A 106 2.19 13.76 -13.16
CA ILE A 106 3.54 14.30 -13.00
C ILE A 106 3.64 15.67 -13.71
N LYS A 107 2.91 15.86 -14.81
CA LYS A 107 2.86 17.14 -15.53
C LYS A 107 2.15 18.22 -14.70
N ASP A 108 1.11 17.84 -13.96
CA ASP A 108 0.36 18.72 -13.06
C ASP A 108 1.15 19.12 -11.80
N MET A 109 2.06 18.25 -11.33
CA MET A 109 2.89 18.52 -10.15
C MET A 109 4.13 19.36 -10.45
N PHE A 110 4.71 19.21 -11.64
CA PHE A 110 6.04 19.77 -11.92
C PHE A 110 6.08 20.88 -12.95
N GLY A 111 4.95 21.24 -13.60
CA GLY A 111 4.81 22.45 -14.42
C GLY A 111 5.87 22.55 -15.53
N SER A 112 5.48 22.30 -16.78
CA SER A 112 6.42 22.40 -17.91
C SER A 112 7.10 23.78 -17.96
N ASN A 113 8.43 23.79 -17.91
CA ASN A 113 9.27 24.93 -18.25
C ASN A 113 9.40 25.04 -19.77
#